data_AF-A0AAD7DZJ7-F1
#
_entry.id   AF-A0AAD7DZJ7-F1
#
_cell.length_a   1.000
_cell.length_b   1.000
_cell.length_c   1.000
_cell.angle_alpha   90.00
_cell.angle_beta   90.00
_cell.angle_gamma   90.00
#
_symmetry.space_group_name_H-M   'P 1'
#
loop_
_entity.id
_entity.type
_entity.pdbx_description
1 polymer ?
#
loop_
_entity_poly.entity_id
_entity_poly.type
_entity_poly.pdbx_seq_one_letter_code
_entity_poly.pdbx_strand_id
1 'polypeptide(L)' 'MAPKSEQRKSSCKACHQRRVRCDGQTPCGSCSRARKPLTCEYSAPKSPEASRPVHRGTACLFCR' A
#
# COMPACT_ATOMS: atom_id res chain seq x y z
N MET A 1 -0.40 22.92 9.99
CA MET A 1 -0.73 21.69 10.74
C MET A 1 -0.92 20.56 9.74
N ALA A 2 0.08 19.71 9.53
CA ALA A 2 -0.02 18.56 8.63
C ALA A 2 -0.70 17.39 9.35
N PRO A 3 -1.66 16.67 8.73
CA PRO A 3 -2.29 15.54 9.39
C PRO A 3 -1.23 14.46 9.63
N LYS A 4 -0.97 14.17 10.91
CA LYS A 4 -0.27 12.96 11.35
C LYS A 4 -1.01 11.79 10.74
N SER A 5 -0.45 11.23 9.67
CA SER A 5 -0.87 9.98 9.06
C SER A 5 -0.70 8.89 10.11
N GLU A 6 -1.71 8.77 10.98
CA GLU A 6 -1.82 7.69 11.95
C GLU A 6 -1.55 6.40 11.19
N GLN A 7 -0.44 5.78 11.55
CA GLN A 7 0.14 4.62 10.89
C GLN A 7 -0.86 3.48 11.07
N ARG A 8 -1.87 3.41 10.19
CA ARG A 8 -2.90 2.38 10.21
C ARG A 8 -2.16 1.06 10.10
N LYS A 9 -2.19 0.27 11.19
CA LYS A 9 -1.66 -1.08 11.25
C LYS A 9 -1.99 -1.79 9.94
N SER A 10 -0.95 -2.17 9.19
CA SER A 10 -1.05 -2.69 7.84
C SER A 10 -1.94 -3.92 7.84
N SER A 11 -3.21 -3.75 7.52
CA SER A 11 -4.14 -4.86 7.32
C SER A 11 -3.93 -5.40 5.91
N CYS A 12 -3.95 -6.73 5.80
CA CYS A 12 -3.90 -7.39 4.50
C CYS A 12 -5.07 -6.92 3.61
N LYS A 13 -4.91 -6.88 2.28
CA LYS A 13 -5.95 -6.44 1.32
C LYS A 13 -7.27 -7.19 1.54
N ALA A 14 -7.22 -8.50 1.74
CA ALA A 14 -8.40 -9.32 2.00
C ALA A 14 -9.10 -8.94 3.32
N CYS A 15 -8.32 -8.71 4.38
CA CYS A 15 -8.80 -8.32 5.70
C CYS A 15 -9.46 -6.95 5.65
N HIS A 16 -8.83 -6.01 4.94
CA HIS A 16 -9.30 -4.66 4.74
C HIS A 16 -10.60 -4.61 3.93
N GLN A 17 -10.68 -5.36 2.82
CA GLN A 17 -11.91 -5.46 2.02
C GLN A 17 -13.07 -6.06 2.82
N ARG A 18 -12.79 -7.07 3.65
CA ARG A 18 -13.80 -7.72 4.51
C ARG A 18 -14.06 -6.96 5.80
N ARG A 19 -13.33 -5.87 6.07
CA ARG A 19 -13.38 -5.06 7.28
C ARG A 19 -13.26 -5.89 8.57
N VAL A 20 -12.43 -6.94 8.53
CA VAL A 20 -12.13 -7.80 9.69
C VAL A 20 -10.78 -7.44 10.29
N ARG A 21 -10.53 -7.84 11.55
CA ARG A 21 -9.21 -7.69 12.16
C ARG A 21 -8.18 -8.52 11.41
N CYS A 22 -7.01 -7.91 11.16
CA CYS A 22 -5.85 -8.56 10.58
C CYS A 22 -4.81 -8.82 11.67
N ASP A 23 -4.33 -10.07 11.75
CA ASP A 23 -3.31 -10.49 12.72
C ASP A 23 -1.88 -10.06 12.31
N GLY A 24 -1.69 -9.58 11.08
CA GLY A 24 -0.39 -9.11 10.58
C GLY A 24 0.62 -10.21 10.21
N GLN A 25 0.27 -11.50 10.38
CA GLN A 25 1.08 -12.63 9.91
C GLN A 25 0.76 -12.96 8.44
N THR A 26 1.68 -13.61 7.73
CA THR A 26 1.48 -14.06 6.34
C THR A 26 1.64 -15.58 6.26
N PRO A 27 0.56 -16.35 5.96
CA PRO A 27 -0.84 -15.92 5.81
C PRO A 27 -1.49 -15.52 7.15
N CYS A 28 -2.33 -14.49 7.11
CA CYS A 28 -3.00 -13.98 8.30
C CYS A 28 -3.98 -15.00 8.89
N GLY A 29 -4.26 -14.99 10.19
CA GLY A 29 -5.14 -15.98 10.82
C GLY A 29 -6.52 -16.06 10.16
N SER A 30 -7.11 -14.90 9.83
CA SER A 30 -8.37 -14.80 9.07
C SER A 30 -8.28 -15.33 7.64
N CYS A 31 -7.11 -15.23 7.01
CA CYS A 31 -6.83 -15.68 5.65
C CYS A 31 -6.66 -17.20 5.61
N SER A 32 -5.90 -17.75 6.57
CA SER A 32 -5.64 -19.18 6.72
C SER A 32 -6.88 -19.99 7.10
N ARG A 33 -7.78 -19.39 7.89
CA ARG A 33 -9.04 -20.04 8.31
C ARG A 33 -10.17 -19.86 7.29
N ALA A 34 -9.95 -19.14 6.20
CA ALA A 34 -10.99 -18.91 5.21
C ALA A 34 -11.31 -20.22 4.45
N ARG A 35 -12.61 -20.54 4.32
CA ARG A 35 -13.06 -21.72 3.54
C ARG A 35 -12.75 -21.62 2.03
N LYS A 36 -12.39 -20.44 1.54
CA LYS A 36 -12.06 -20.16 0.15
C LYS A 36 -10.64 -19.62 0.09
N PRO A 37 -9.87 -19.96 -0.96
CA PRO A 37 -8.51 -19.44 -1.11
C PRO A 37 -8.56 -17.92 -1.18
N LEU A 38 -7.97 -17.25 -0.19
CA LEU A 38 -7.84 -15.80 -0.14
C LEU A 38 -6.38 -15.42 -0.31
N THR A 39 -6.12 -14.50 -1.24
CA THR A 39 -4.79 -13.93 -1.42
C THR A 39 -4.49 -12.96 -0.27
N CYS A 40 -3.63 -13.40 0.66
CA CYS A 40 -3.15 -12.58 1.75
C CYS A 40 -2.00 -11.69 1.25
N GLU A 41 -2.36 -10.52 0.70
CA GLU A 41 -1.38 -9.56 0.19
C GLU A 41 -1.41 -8.28 1.02
N TYR A 42 -0.24 -7.81 1.46
CA TYR A 42 -0.09 -6.53 2.13
C TYR A 42 0.36 -5.50 1.09
N SER A 43 -0.34 -4.37 1.00
CA SER A 43 0.13 -3.26 0.15
C SER A 43 1.43 -2.74 0.76
N ALA A 44 2.56 -2.99 0.10
CA ALA A 44 3.78 -2.27 0.39
C ALA A 44 3.51 -0.76 0.27
N PRO A 45 4.08 0.08 1.14
CA PRO A 45 4.04 1.51 0.92
C PRO A 45 4.62 1.76 -0.47
N LYS A 46 3.84 2.40 -1.33
CA LYS A 46 4.32 2.81 -2.66
C LYS A 46 5.55 3.66 -2.39
N SER A 47 6.74 3.14 -2.70
CA SER A 47 7.97 3.92 -2.56
C SER A 47 7.74 5.21 -3.37
N PRO A 48 7.85 6.40 -2.79
CA PRO A 48 7.55 7.66 -3.47
C PRO A 48 8.54 8.01 -4.60
N GLU A 49 9.31 7.04 -5.11
CA GLU A 49 10.32 7.18 -6.16
C GLU A 49 9.76 7.49 -7.56
N ALA A 50 8.48 7.87 -7.66
CA ALA A 50 7.86 8.39 -8.88
C ALA A 50 7.33 9.83 -8.74
N SER A 51 7.77 10.57 -7.72
CA SER A 51 7.51 12.01 -7.61
C SER A 51 8.82 12.78 -7.57
N ARG A 52 9.64 12.63 -8.61
CA ARG A 52 10.62 13.67 -8.92
C ARG A 52 9.82 14.89 -9.40
N PRO A 53 9.89 16.05 -8.71
CA PRO A 53 9.33 17.26 -9.28
C PRO A 53 10.07 17.54 -10.60
N VAL A 54 9.34 17.62 -11.71
CA VAL A 54 9.87 18.22 -12.94
C VAL A 54 10.20 19.66 -12.57
N HIS A 55 11.50 19.94 -12.40
CA HIS A 55 11.99 21.29 -12.26
C HIS A 55 11.63 22.02 -13.55
N ARG A 56 10.68 22.96 -13.47
CA ARG A 56 10.39 23.92 -14.54
C ARG A 56 11.69 24.67 -14.85
N GLY A 57 12.34 24.35 -15.96
CA GLY A 57 13.58 25.04 -16.36
C GLY A 57 14.45 24.35 -17.41
N THR A 58 14.27 23.05 -17.67
CA THR A 58 15.04 22.36 -18.73
C THR A 58 14.06 21.72 -19.70
N ALA A 59 13.93 22.30 -20.90
CA ALA A 59 13.28 21.62 -22.01
C ALA A 59 14.02 20.30 -22.28
N CYS A 60 13.28 19.23 -22.54
CA CYS A 60 13.87 17.93 -22.88
C CYS A 60 14.73 18.05 -24.15
N LEU A 61 15.79 17.24 -24.24
CA LEU A 61 16.73 17.20 -25.40
C LEU A 61 16.02 16.97 -26.76
N PHE A 62 14.79 16.46 -26.74
CA PHE A 62 13.98 16.19 -27.93
C PHE A 62 13.19 17.42 -28.44
N CYS A 63 13.08 18.48 -27.64
CA CYS A 63 12.36 19.72 -27.98
C CYS A 63 13.29 20.94 -28.08
N ARG A 64 14.61 20.72 -28.25
CA ARG A 64 15.60 21.77 -28.55
C ARG A 64 15.47 22.23 -30.00
#